data_AF-A0A7W0V1F5-F1
#
_entry.id   AF-A0A7W0V1F5-F1
#
_cell.length_a   1.000
_cell.length_b   1.000
_cell.length_c   1.000
_cell.angle_alpha   90.00
_cell.angle_beta   90.00
_cell.angle_gamma   90.00
#
_symmetry.space_group_name_H-M   'P 1'
#
loop_
_entity.id
_entity.type
_entity.pdbx_description
1 polymer ?
#
loop_
_entity_poly.entity_id
_entity_poly.type
_entity_poly.pdbx_seq_one_letter_code
_entity_poly.pdbx_strand_id
1 'polypeptide(L)'
;QSNFCGACHRTWDQVMLLPGRGGIDNVRFQPYRLTNSRCYDTEDRRISCTACHNPHEELKRVPAAYDSKCMACHVANPSSLKTAEASKRPTSQCPVETKNCVTCHMQKIELPGAHFKFTDHHIRVVKLNDRVPL
;
A
#
# COMPACT_ATOMS: atom_id res chain seq x y z
N GLN A 1 -4.20 -14.11 -3.33
CA GLN A 1 -3.75 -13.84 -1.93
C GLN A 1 -4.64 -12.82 -1.22
N SER A 2 -5.04 -11.72 -1.87
CA SER A 2 -5.91 -10.69 -1.27
C SER A 2 -7.14 -11.26 -0.54
N ASN A 3 -7.83 -12.26 -1.12
CA ASN A 3 -9.00 -12.91 -0.50
C ASN A 3 -8.70 -13.61 0.83
N PHE A 4 -7.52 -14.24 0.98
CA PHE A 4 -7.16 -14.93 2.22
C PHE A 4 -6.96 -13.92 3.36
N CYS A 5 -6.16 -12.87 3.13
CA CYS A 5 -5.95 -11.81 4.10
C CYS A 5 -7.24 -11.01 4.35
N GLY A 6 -8.06 -10.83 3.30
CA GLY A 6 -9.34 -10.15 3.34
C GLY A 6 -10.41 -10.84 4.16
N ALA A 7 -10.29 -12.14 4.44
CA ALA A 7 -11.22 -12.85 5.34
C ALA A 7 -11.33 -12.17 6.71
N CYS A 8 -10.22 -11.61 7.22
CA CYS A 8 -10.20 -10.81 8.45
C CYS A 8 -10.06 -9.31 8.18
N HIS A 9 -9.29 -8.92 7.16
CA HIS A 9 -8.93 -7.53 6.90
C HIS A 9 -9.80 -6.79 5.87
N ARG A 10 -10.87 -7.43 5.39
CA ARG A 10 -11.81 -7.00 4.34
C ARG A 10 -11.16 -6.73 2.97
N THR A 11 -11.72 -7.37 1.94
CA THR A 11 -11.43 -7.09 0.54
C THR A 11 -12.18 -5.85 0.06
N TRP A 12 -11.87 -5.42 -1.17
CA TRP A 12 -12.60 -4.35 -1.84
C TRP A 12 -14.09 -4.65 -1.96
N ASP A 13 -14.45 -5.84 -2.44
CA ASP A 13 -15.85 -6.25 -2.58
C ASP A 13 -16.59 -6.20 -1.24
N GLN A 14 -15.95 -6.67 -0.16
CA GLN A 14 -16.54 -6.66 1.18
C GLN A 14 -16.76 -5.23 1.69
N VAL A 15 -15.85 -4.29 1.41
CA VAL A 15 -16.00 -2.88 1.79
C VAL A 15 -17.13 -2.20 1.02
N MET A 16 -17.29 -2.51 -0.27
CA MET A 16 -18.33 -1.90 -1.11
C MET A 16 -19.75 -2.32 -0.74
N LEU A 17 -19.89 -3.45 -0.03
CA LEU A 17 -21.15 -3.94 0.52
C LEU A 17 -21.54 -3.28 1.85
N LEU A 18 -20.66 -2.47 2.47
CA LEU A 18 -20.94 -1.83 3.75
C LEU A 18 -21.86 -0.61 3.60
N PRO A 19 -22.77 -0.36 4.57
CA PRO A 19 -23.48 0.89 4.67
C PRO A 19 -22.50 2.06 4.81
N GLY A 20 -22.69 3.14 4.04
CA GLY A 20 -21.85 4.34 4.14
C GLY A 20 -20.50 4.29 3.42
N ARG A 21 -20.26 3.26 2.58
CA ARG A 21 -19.16 3.09 1.60
C ARG A 21 -18.02 4.13 1.70
N GLY A 22 -16.92 3.72 2.30
CA GLY A 22 -15.72 4.56 2.39
C GLY A 22 -15.56 5.26 3.74
N GLY A 23 -14.69 6.25 3.77
CA GLY A 23 -14.38 7.03 4.97
C GLY A 23 -13.09 6.60 5.65
N ILE A 24 -12.68 7.41 6.63
CA ILE A 24 -11.42 7.25 7.34
C ILE A 24 -11.30 5.87 8.01
N ASP A 25 -12.42 5.28 8.44
CA ASP A 25 -12.46 3.98 9.12
C ASP A 25 -11.94 2.82 8.27
N ASN A 26 -11.99 2.93 6.94
CA ASN A 26 -11.53 1.88 6.05
C ASN A 26 -10.00 1.79 5.94
N VAL A 27 -9.25 2.74 6.49
CA VAL A 27 -7.77 2.66 6.55
C VAL A 27 -7.29 1.39 7.24
N ARG A 28 -8.09 0.85 8.19
CA ARG A 28 -7.78 -0.41 8.89
C ARG A 28 -7.91 -1.67 8.02
N PHE A 29 -8.46 -1.56 6.81
CA PHE A 29 -8.69 -2.68 5.88
C PHE A 29 -7.60 -2.72 4.80
N GLN A 30 -6.45 -3.30 5.15
CA GLN A 30 -5.23 -3.25 4.34
C GLN A 30 -5.40 -3.80 2.92
N PRO A 31 -6.08 -4.94 2.67
CA PRO A 31 -6.29 -5.45 1.32
C PRO A 31 -7.11 -4.49 0.45
N TYR A 32 -8.20 -3.93 0.98
CA TYR A 32 -8.96 -2.89 0.31
C TYR A 32 -8.09 -1.68 -0.06
N ARG A 33 -7.37 -1.14 0.92
CA ARG A 33 -6.52 0.05 0.72
C ARG A 33 -5.41 -0.21 -0.30
N LEU A 34 -4.78 -1.38 -0.25
CA LEU A 34 -3.74 -1.76 -1.21
C LEU A 34 -4.28 -1.80 -2.64
N THR A 35 -5.46 -2.37 -2.85
CA THR A 35 -6.08 -2.49 -4.18
C THR A 35 -6.39 -1.14 -4.85
N ASN A 36 -6.51 -0.07 -4.06
CA ASN A 36 -6.72 1.29 -4.57
C ASN A 36 -5.42 1.95 -5.09
N SER A 37 -4.25 1.36 -4.83
CA SER A 37 -2.95 1.92 -5.22
C SER A 37 -2.71 1.80 -6.72
N ARG A 38 -2.19 2.86 -7.35
CA ARG A 38 -1.87 2.84 -8.80
C ARG A 38 -0.84 1.77 -9.20
N CYS A 39 0.03 1.37 -8.28
CA CYS A 39 1.02 0.32 -8.49
C CYS A 39 0.48 -1.10 -8.30
N TYR A 40 -0.74 -1.27 -7.78
CA TYR A 40 -1.29 -2.59 -7.46
C TYR A 40 -1.72 -3.36 -8.70
N ASP A 41 -1.13 -4.52 -8.92
CA ASP A 41 -1.43 -5.47 -9.99
C ASP A 41 -1.80 -6.82 -9.38
N THR A 42 -2.90 -7.42 -9.81
CA THR A 42 -3.31 -8.74 -9.33
C THR A 42 -2.37 -9.85 -9.79
N GLU A 43 -1.70 -9.65 -10.93
CA GLU A 43 -0.82 -10.64 -11.54
C GLU A 43 0.65 -10.47 -11.11
N ASP A 44 1.03 -9.31 -10.56
CA ASP A 44 2.41 -9.07 -10.09
C ASP A 44 2.60 -9.56 -8.65
N ARG A 45 3.33 -10.68 -8.51
CA ARG A 45 3.64 -11.27 -7.21
C ARG A 45 4.43 -10.35 -6.28
N ARG A 46 5.12 -9.33 -6.80
CA ARG A 46 5.90 -8.36 -6.01
C ARG A 46 5.02 -7.41 -5.21
N ILE A 47 3.73 -7.25 -5.57
CA ILE A 47 2.77 -6.40 -4.84
C ILE A 47 1.67 -7.24 -4.18
N SER A 48 2.11 -8.12 -3.29
CA SER A 48 1.24 -8.95 -2.44
C SER A 48 1.56 -8.76 -0.95
N CYS A 49 0.63 -9.15 -0.07
CA CYS A 49 0.80 -9.01 1.38
C CYS A 49 2.09 -9.68 1.87
N THR A 50 2.36 -10.89 1.37
CA THR A 50 3.56 -11.66 1.74
C THR A 50 4.83 -11.25 0.97
N ALA A 51 4.71 -10.44 -0.09
CA ALA A 51 5.90 -9.86 -0.72
C ALA A 51 6.54 -8.80 0.18
N CYS A 52 5.71 -8.08 0.95
CA CYS A 52 6.15 -7.05 1.90
C CYS A 52 6.36 -7.58 3.32
N HIS A 53 5.51 -8.50 3.79
CA HIS A 53 5.52 -8.99 5.18
C HIS A 53 5.78 -10.50 5.25
N ASN A 54 6.55 -10.94 6.25
CA ASN A 54 6.64 -12.36 6.59
C ASN A 54 5.59 -12.67 7.67
N PRO A 55 4.56 -13.52 7.41
CA PRO A 55 3.52 -13.84 8.39
C PRO A 55 4.02 -14.65 9.59
N HIS A 56 5.23 -15.23 9.52
CA HIS A 56 5.85 -16.00 10.61
C HIS A 56 6.84 -15.17 11.45
N GLU A 57 6.98 -13.88 11.17
CA GLU A 57 7.83 -12.97 11.93
C GLU A 57 6.99 -11.83 12.52
N GLU A 58 7.54 -11.19 13.56
CA GLU A 58 6.97 -9.95 14.04
C GLU A 58 6.97 -8.87 12.95
N LEU A 59 5.94 -8.03 12.99
CA LEU A 59 5.81 -6.90 12.08
C LEU A 59 7.01 -5.97 12.20
N LYS A 60 7.75 -5.80 11.10
CA LYS A 60 8.85 -4.83 11.04
C LYS A 60 8.28 -3.43 11.18
N ARG A 61 8.72 -2.71 12.21
CA ARG A 61 8.27 -1.33 12.51
C ARG A 61 9.20 -0.24 11.95
N VAL A 62 10.37 -0.64 11.45
CA VAL A 62 11.37 0.27 10.88
C VAL A 62 11.01 0.57 9.42
N PRO A 63 10.81 1.85 9.02
CA PRO A 63 10.45 2.20 7.65
C PRO A 63 11.40 1.65 6.59
N ALA A 64 12.71 1.71 6.84
CA ALA A 64 13.75 1.24 5.93
C ALA A 64 13.66 -0.26 5.57
N ALA A 65 12.96 -1.07 6.38
CA ALA A 65 12.77 -2.49 6.09
C ALA A 65 11.95 -2.74 4.81
N TYR A 66 11.19 -1.74 4.37
CA TYR A 66 10.29 -1.85 3.20
C TYR A 66 10.86 -1.23 1.93
N ASP A 67 11.95 -0.47 1.99
CA ASP A 67 12.48 0.29 0.84
C ASP A 67 12.85 -0.64 -0.33
N SER A 68 13.48 -1.78 -0.02
CA SER A 68 13.82 -2.79 -1.04
C SER A 68 12.61 -3.36 -1.77
N LYS A 69 11.44 -3.41 -1.10
CA LYS A 69 10.17 -3.87 -1.69
C LYS A 69 9.64 -2.84 -2.68
N CYS A 70 9.73 -1.56 -2.34
CA CYS A 70 9.39 -0.46 -3.25
C CYS A 70 10.32 -0.45 -4.46
N MET A 71 11.64 -0.56 -4.25
CA MET A 71 12.66 -0.54 -5.30
C MET A 71 12.64 -1.76 -6.22
N ALA A 72 11.92 -2.84 -5.86
CA ALA A 72 11.71 -4.00 -6.75
C ALA A 72 10.92 -3.64 -8.02
N CYS A 73 10.15 -2.53 -7.98
CA CYS A 73 9.42 -2.00 -9.13
C CYS A 73 9.79 -0.53 -9.45
N HIS A 74 10.18 0.26 -8.43
CA HIS A 74 10.53 1.67 -8.58
C HIS A 74 12.04 1.85 -8.82
N VAL A 75 12.44 1.87 -10.09
CA VAL A 75 13.85 1.89 -10.51
C VAL A 75 14.25 3.24 -11.14
N ALA A 76 15.54 3.56 -11.09
CA ALA A 76 16.09 4.79 -11.66
C ALA A 76 15.89 4.88 -13.19
N ASN A 77 15.96 3.73 -13.87
CA ASN A 77 15.75 3.62 -15.31
C ASN A 77 14.57 2.70 -15.62
N PRO A 78 13.33 3.23 -15.75
CA PRO A 78 12.13 2.46 -16.04
C PRO A 78 12.21 1.64 -17.32
N SER A 79 13.00 2.10 -18.31
CA SER A 79 13.21 1.40 -19.59
C SER A 79 13.94 0.05 -19.44
N SER A 80 14.53 -0.21 -18.27
CA SER A 80 15.12 -1.51 -17.91
C SER A 80 14.08 -2.59 -17.58
N LEU A 81 12.83 -2.20 -17.29
CA LEU A 81 11.73 -3.12 -17.04
C LEU A 81 11.22 -3.64 -18.39
N LYS A 82 11.55 -4.89 -18.71
CA LYS A 82 11.39 -5.53 -20.03
C LYS A 82 9.95 -5.84 -20.45
N THR A 83 8.92 -5.29 -19.80
CA THR A 83 7.51 -5.64 -20.10
C THR A 83 6.68 -4.41 -20.46
N ALA A 84 5.89 -4.52 -21.53
CA ALA A 84 5.00 -3.46 -22.03
C ALA A 84 3.94 -3.01 -21.00
N GLU A 85 3.65 -3.85 -19.99
CA GLU A 85 2.71 -3.55 -18.89
C GLU A 85 3.32 -2.65 -17.81
N ALA A 86 4.64 -2.66 -17.64
CA ALA A 86 5.35 -1.76 -16.72
C ALA A 86 5.16 -0.27 -17.10
N SER A 87 4.79 0.01 -18.36
CA SER A 87 4.57 1.36 -18.89
C SER A 87 3.26 2.01 -18.44
N LYS A 88 2.27 1.25 -17.93
CA LYS A 88 0.97 1.81 -17.48
C LYS A 88 0.95 2.17 -15.99
N ARG A 89 1.91 1.66 -15.21
CA ARG A 89 2.00 1.81 -13.75
C ARG A 89 3.20 2.70 -13.40
N PRO A 90 3.16 3.44 -12.27
CA PRO A 90 4.31 4.22 -11.85
C PRO A 90 5.46 3.28 -11.46
N THR A 91 6.56 3.33 -12.22
CA THR A 91 7.77 2.50 -12.03
C THR A 91 9.03 3.34 -11.89
N SER A 92 8.92 4.66 -11.99
CA SER A 92 10.00 5.58 -11.70
C SER A 92 10.35 5.57 -10.22
N GLN A 93 11.64 5.60 -9.92
CA GLN A 93 12.13 5.88 -8.58
C GLN A 93 11.61 7.24 -8.08
N CYS A 94 11.48 7.36 -6.75
CA CYS A 94 11.12 8.62 -6.12
C CYS A 94 12.22 9.66 -6.38
N PRO A 95 11.88 10.86 -6.87
CA PRO A 95 12.85 11.91 -7.15
C PRO A 95 13.31 12.67 -5.89
N VAL A 96 12.66 12.44 -4.74
CA VAL A 96 12.92 13.19 -3.50
C VAL A 96 13.87 12.43 -2.58
N GLU A 97 13.62 11.14 -2.35
CA GLU A 97 14.38 10.32 -1.42
C GLU A 97 14.24 8.84 -1.83
N THR A 98 15.30 8.07 -1.59
CA THR A 98 15.39 6.63 -1.91
C THR A 98 15.25 5.73 -0.69
N LYS A 99 15.15 6.32 0.50
CA LYS A 99 14.99 5.64 1.79
C LYS A 99 13.70 6.01 2.50
N ASN A 100 13.25 5.13 3.39
CA ASN A 100 12.06 5.29 4.21
C ASN A 100 10.80 5.61 3.39
N CYS A 101 10.59 4.97 2.24
CA CYS A 101 9.54 5.34 1.27
C CYS A 101 8.14 5.43 1.92
N VAL A 102 7.88 4.54 2.89
CA VAL A 102 6.61 4.42 3.60
C VAL A 102 6.27 5.64 4.47
N THR A 103 7.22 6.51 4.83
CA THR A 103 6.93 7.71 5.64
C THR A 103 6.11 8.75 4.89
N CYS A 104 6.29 8.85 3.57
CA CYS A 104 5.53 9.73 2.70
C CYS A 104 4.42 8.99 1.93
N HIS A 105 4.67 7.73 1.54
CA HIS A 105 3.77 6.99 0.66
C HIS A 105 2.74 6.10 1.37
N MET A 106 2.94 5.81 2.66
CA MET A 106 2.07 4.94 3.47
C MET A 106 1.93 5.53 4.89
N GLN A 107 1.33 6.71 4.99
CA GLN A 107 1.26 7.44 6.24
C GLN A 107 0.44 6.71 7.31
N LYS A 108 0.82 6.95 8.58
CA LYS A 108 0.06 6.48 9.73
C LYS A 108 -1.08 7.45 10.04
N ILE A 109 -2.29 6.92 10.12
CA ILE A 109 -3.52 7.67 10.32
C ILE A 109 -4.16 7.22 11.64
N GLU A 110 -4.52 8.19 12.47
CA GLU A 110 -5.29 7.95 13.68
C GLU A 110 -6.77 7.95 13.33
N LEU A 111 -7.48 6.88 13.71
CA LEU A 111 -8.91 6.78 13.48
C LEU A 111 -9.66 7.36 14.68
N PRO A 112 -10.81 8.03 14.48
CA PRO A 112 -11.65 8.47 15.58
C PRO A 112 -11.97 7.32 16.55
N GLY A 113 -11.66 7.50 17.83
CA GLY A 113 -11.85 6.48 18.86
C GLY A 113 -10.84 5.33 18.87
N ALA A 114 -9.87 5.30 17.95
CA ALA A 114 -8.75 4.36 18.04
C ALA A 114 -7.65 4.91 18.95
N HIS A 115 -7.11 4.07 19.83
CA HIS A 115 -5.97 4.40 20.68
C HIS A 115 -4.62 4.10 20.00
N PHE A 116 -4.60 3.95 18.68
CA PHE A 116 -3.41 3.63 17.91
C PHE A 116 -3.56 4.12 16.45
N LYS A 117 -2.41 4.30 15.79
CA LYS A 117 -2.34 4.73 14.39
C LYS A 117 -2.21 3.54 13.45
N PHE A 118 -2.96 3.57 12.36
CA PHE A 118 -2.93 2.56 11.30
C PHE A 118 -2.09 3.04 10.12
N THR A 119 -1.24 2.19 9.58
CA THR A 119 -0.56 2.47 8.31
C THR A 119 -1.55 2.34 7.15
N ASP A 120 -1.75 3.40 6.38
CA ASP A 120 -2.55 3.36 5.17
C ASP A 120 -1.85 2.57 4.07
N HIS A 121 -2.49 1.51 3.60
CA HIS A 121 -1.96 0.67 2.53
C HIS A 121 -2.31 1.18 1.13
N HIS A 122 -3.03 2.30 1.01
CA HIS A 122 -3.22 2.99 -0.26
C HIS A 122 -1.93 3.76 -0.58
N ILE A 123 -1.04 3.12 -1.34
CA ILE A 123 0.28 3.64 -1.69
C ILE A 123 0.13 4.78 -2.70
N ARG A 124 0.38 6.01 -2.23
CA ARG A 124 0.32 7.24 -3.03
C ARG A 124 1.16 8.32 -2.37
N VAL A 125 1.48 9.40 -3.08
CA VAL A 125 2.03 10.59 -2.43
C VAL A 125 0.93 11.21 -1.56
N VAL A 126 1.17 11.31 -0.25
CA VAL A 126 0.24 11.94 0.70
C VAL A 126 0.80 13.29 1.13
N LYS A 127 0.03 14.36 0.98
CA LYS A 127 0.39 15.67 1.52
C LYS A 127 -0.15 15.81 2.95
N LEU A 128 0.53 16.61 3.76
CA LEU A 128 0.07 16.94 5.10
C LEU A 128 -1.35 17.54 5.04
N ASN A 129 -2.27 17.03 5.85
CA ASN A 129 -3.69 17.39 5.90
C ASN A 129 -4.55 16.95 4.71
N ASP A 130 -4.04 16.08 3.82
CA ASP A 130 -4.88 15.47 2.80
C ASP A 130 -6.00 14.66 3.45
N ARG A 131 -7.23 14.85 2.95
CA ARG A 131 -8.33 13.95 3.30
C ARG A 131 -8.01 12.55 2.83
N VAL A 132 -8.35 11.56 3.66
CA VAL A 132 -8.24 10.15 3.29
C VAL A 132 -9.23 9.88 2.15
N PRO A 133 -8.75 9.49 0.96
CA PRO A 133 -9.64 9.12 -0.13
C PRO A 133 -10.46 7.90 0.28
N LEU A 134 -11.69 7.85 -0.23
CA LEU A 134 -12.59 6.71 -0.06
C LEU A 134 -11.89 5.43 -0.54
#